data_AF-A0A4Q3BIR3-F1
#
_entry.id   AF-A0A4Q3BIR3-F1
#
_cell.length_a   1.000
_cell.length_b   1.000
_cell.length_c   1.000
_cell.angle_alpha   90.00
_cell.angle_beta   90.00
_cell.angle_gamma   90.00
#
_symmetry.space_group_name_H-M   'P 1'
#
loop_
_entity.id
_entity.type
_entity.pdbx_description
1 polymer ?
#
loop_
_entity_poly.entity_id
_entity_poly.type
_entity_poly.pdbx_seq_one_letter_code
_entity_poly.pdbx_strand_id
1 'polypeptide(L)'
;MIIYTDERAEQLIKQGGLLLDPITNALRKLLSGFARIINKKYNRSGSLFRQKTKTKLLSEDNVLLDVTKNVDYCANCFVYVHQNPLNAGIVSKLENWEYSSFKDFAGLRNGTLCNKEIAAKFCSYKSEDFMKSCYEEVIVDFENHF
;
A
#
# COMPACT_ATOMS: atom_id res chain seq x y z
N MET A 1 -0.08 -0.79 -1.59
CA MET A 1 0.84 -0.48 -0.49
C MET A 1 0.72 1.00 -0.20
N ILE A 2 0.57 1.39 1.06
CA ILE A 2 0.54 2.78 1.50
C ILE A 2 1.88 3.06 2.20
N ILE A 3 2.50 4.19 1.91
CA ILE A 3 3.78 4.60 2.49
C ILE A 3 3.58 5.98 3.10
N TYR A 4 3.95 6.10 4.37
CA TYR A 4 4.12 7.40 5.02
C TYR A 4 5.48 7.98 4.65
N THR A 5 5.50 9.27 4.32
CA THR A 5 6.71 10.01 3.93
C THR A 5 6.86 11.24 4.81
N ASP A 6 8.08 11.53 5.23
CA ASP A 6 8.47 12.76 5.91
C ASP A 6 9.55 13.50 5.11
N GLU A 7 10.13 14.57 5.66
CA GLU A 7 11.12 15.41 4.97
C GLU A 7 12.34 14.64 4.44
N ARG A 8 12.64 13.45 4.98
CA ARG A 8 13.73 12.60 4.49
C ARG A 8 13.46 12.09 3.09
N ALA A 9 12.18 11.91 2.72
CA ALA A 9 11.78 11.46 1.39
C ALA A 9 11.99 12.54 0.32
N GLU A 10 12.19 13.81 0.68
CA GLU A 10 12.39 14.91 -0.26
C GLU A 10 13.84 15.03 -0.74
N GLN A 11 14.77 14.33 -0.08
CA GLN A 11 16.20 14.41 -0.36
C GLN A 11 16.58 13.61 -1.60
N LEU A 12 16.81 14.31 -2.72
CA LEU A 12 17.29 13.68 -3.94
C LEU A 12 18.77 13.30 -3.83
N ILE A 13 19.07 12.02 -4.02
CA ILE A 13 20.43 11.48 -4.01
C ILE A 13 20.81 11.06 -5.42
N LYS A 14 22.01 11.47 -5.84
CA LYS A 14 22.58 11.03 -7.12
C LYS A 14 22.93 9.54 -7.07
N GLN A 15 22.41 8.78 -8.02
CA GLN A 15 22.67 7.35 -8.20
C GLN A 15 23.03 7.09 -9.66
N GLY A 16 24.33 7.14 -9.96
CA GLY A 16 24.81 7.17 -11.35
C GLY A 16 24.41 8.48 -12.03
N GLY A 17 23.71 8.39 -13.17
CA GLY A 17 23.19 9.53 -13.91
C GLY A 17 21.82 10.05 -13.46
N LEU A 18 21.19 9.43 -12.45
CA LEU A 18 19.84 9.77 -12.00
C LEU A 18 19.87 10.48 -10.65
N LEU A 19 18.98 11.45 -10.45
CA LEU A 19 18.63 12.02 -9.15
C LEU A 19 17.33 11.35 -8.69
N LEU A 20 17.37 10.67 -7.55
CA LEU A 20 16.23 9.89 -7.05
C LEU A 20 16.01 10.17 -5.57
N ASP A 21 14.74 10.23 -5.19
CA ASP A 21 14.36 10.20 -3.78
C ASP A 21 14.64 8.81 -3.17
N PRO A 22 14.72 8.71 -1.83
CA PRO A 22 15.07 7.46 -1.17
C PRO A 22 14.05 6.33 -1.41
N ILE A 23 12.77 6.65 -1.57
CA ILE A 23 11.69 5.67 -1.72
C ILE A 23 11.73 5.07 -3.11
N THR A 24 11.83 5.90 -4.14
CA THR A 24 11.99 5.44 -5.53
C THR A 24 13.26 4.61 -5.67
N ASN A 25 14.36 5.03 -5.07
CA ASN A 25 15.60 4.25 -5.10
C ASN A 25 15.48 2.90 -4.37
N ALA A 26 14.83 2.88 -3.19
CA ALA A 26 14.58 1.66 -2.43
C ALA A 26 13.70 0.68 -3.21
N LEU A 27 12.59 1.15 -3.79
CA LEU A 27 11.69 0.33 -4.60
C LEU A 27 12.40 -0.20 -5.85
N ARG A 28 13.20 0.63 -6.52
CA ARG A 28 14.01 0.21 -7.68
C ARG A 28 14.94 -0.94 -7.32
N LYS A 29 15.65 -0.84 -6.19
CA LYS A 29 16.56 -1.88 -5.70
C LYS A 29 15.81 -3.16 -5.33
N LEU A 30 14.69 -3.03 -4.62
CA LEU A 30 13.84 -4.15 -4.20
C LEU A 30 13.34 -4.94 -5.42
N LEU A 31 12.69 -4.26 -6.37
CA LEU A 31 12.11 -4.89 -7.56
C LEU A 31 13.19 -5.53 -8.45
N SER A 32 14.32 -4.83 -8.68
CA SER A 32 15.41 -5.37 -9.49
C SER A 32 16.08 -6.58 -8.83
N GLY A 33 16.30 -6.52 -7.51
CA GLY A 33 16.85 -7.63 -6.74
C GLY A 33 15.94 -8.85 -6.77
N PHE A 34 14.65 -8.66 -6.55
CA PHE A 34 13.65 -9.73 -6.61
C PHE A 34 13.57 -10.35 -8.01
N ALA A 35 13.45 -9.53 -9.06
CA ALA A 35 13.40 -10.00 -10.44
C ALA A 35 14.64 -10.84 -10.80
N ARG A 36 15.83 -10.42 -10.36
CA ARG A 36 17.07 -11.19 -10.55
C ARG A 36 17.03 -12.57 -9.87
N ILE A 37 16.56 -12.64 -8.62
CA ILE A 37 16.45 -13.91 -7.89
C ILE A 37 15.45 -14.84 -8.57
N ILE A 38 14.26 -14.34 -8.92
CA ILE A 38 13.22 -15.13 -9.58
C ILE A 38 13.67 -15.63 -10.95
N ASN A 39 14.26 -14.75 -11.77
CA ASN A 39 14.80 -15.12 -13.07
C ASN A 39 15.87 -16.21 -12.95
N LYS A 40 16.80 -16.08 -11.98
CA LYS A 40 17.79 -17.14 -11.71
C LYS A 40 17.13 -18.45 -11.27
N LYS A 41 16.16 -18.38 -10.35
CA LYS A 41 15.47 -19.57 -9.80
C LYS A 41 14.74 -20.38 -10.89
N TYR A 42 14.12 -19.70 -11.85
CA TYR A 42 13.30 -20.35 -12.89
C TYR A 42 13.97 -20.39 -14.26
N ASN A 43 15.28 -20.11 -14.35
CA ASN A 43 16.05 -20.05 -15.60
C ASN A 43 15.39 -19.17 -16.68
N ARG A 44 14.93 -17.98 -16.27
CA ARG A 44 14.30 -16.97 -17.14
C ARG A 44 15.19 -15.73 -17.28
N SER A 45 14.85 -14.86 -18.21
CA SER A 45 15.44 -13.54 -18.38
C SER A 45 14.36 -12.49 -18.66
N GLY A 46 14.73 -11.21 -18.60
CA GLY A 46 13.83 -10.08 -18.89
C GLY A 46 13.14 -9.47 -17.67
N SER A 47 12.25 -8.50 -17.94
CA SER A 47 11.54 -7.76 -16.89
C SER A 47 10.42 -8.61 -16.28
N LEU A 48 10.38 -8.69 -14.94
CA LEU A 48 9.28 -9.33 -14.21
C LEU A 48 8.16 -8.33 -13.87
N PHE A 49 8.51 -7.06 -13.69
CA PHE A 49 7.58 -6.01 -13.29
C PHE A 49 7.28 -5.07 -14.46
N ARG A 50 6.10 -4.43 -14.44
CA ARG A 50 5.80 -3.32 -15.34
C ARG A 50 6.74 -2.16 -15.05
N GLN A 51 7.17 -1.49 -16.11
CA GLN A 51 7.96 -0.27 -15.98
C GLN A 51 7.09 0.86 -15.41
N LYS A 52 7.71 1.82 -14.72
CA LYS A 52 7.09 3.03 -14.15
C LYS A 52 5.96 2.71 -13.15
N THR A 53 6.34 2.42 -11.91
CA THR A 53 5.38 2.33 -10.80
C THR A 53 4.55 3.60 -10.70
N LYS A 54 3.23 3.46 -10.59
CA LYS A 54 2.32 4.58 -10.32
C LYS A 54 2.24 4.85 -8.82
N THR A 55 2.20 6.12 -8.44
CA THR A 55 1.98 6.58 -7.07
C THR A 55 0.92 7.67 -7.06
N LYS A 56 0.19 7.79 -5.96
CA LYS A 56 -0.79 8.86 -5.73
C LYS A 56 -0.60 9.39 -4.32
N LEU A 57 -0.58 10.71 -4.18
CA LEU A 57 -0.53 11.37 -2.87
C LEU A 57 -1.91 11.26 -2.22
N LEU A 58 -1.96 10.77 -0.98
CA LEU A 58 -3.21 10.56 -0.24
C LEU A 58 -3.55 11.73 0.71
N SER A 59 -2.65 12.72 0.82
CA SER A 59 -2.77 13.85 1.75
C SER A 59 -3.25 15.16 1.10
N GLU A 60 -3.67 15.15 -0.17
CA GLU A 60 -4.16 16.37 -0.83
C GLU A 60 -5.58 16.73 -0.38
N ASP A 61 -5.79 18.02 -0.04
CA ASP A 61 -7.05 18.56 0.48
C ASP A 61 -8.26 18.26 -0.44
N ASN A 62 -8.06 18.24 -1.77
CA ASN A 62 -9.14 17.96 -2.74
C ASN A 62 -9.64 16.52 -2.72
N VAL A 63 -8.90 15.60 -2.11
CA VAL A 63 -9.30 14.19 -1.96
C VAL A 63 -10.13 13.98 -0.69
N LEU A 64 -10.10 14.96 0.23
CA LEU A 64 -10.85 15.00 1.49
C LEU A 64 -12.16 15.83 1.39
N LEU A 65 -12.43 16.46 0.24
CA LEU A 65 -13.42 17.54 0.07
C LEU A 65 -14.72 17.15 -0.66
N ASP A 66 -15.08 15.88 -0.82
CA ASP A 66 -16.48 15.56 -1.11
C ASP A 66 -17.31 15.75 0.17
N VAL A 67 -17.69 17.00 0.43
CA VAL A 67 -18.44 17.42 1.64
C VAL A 67 -19.81 16.73 1.74
N THR A 68 -20.27 16.05 0.67
CA THR A 68 -21.49 15.24 0.69
C THR A 68 -21.25 13.79 1.14
N LYS A 69 -19.99 13.36 1.21
CA LYS A 69 -19.54 12.05 1.66
C LYS A 69 -18.36 12.26 2.62
N ASN A 70 -18.63 12.31 3.93
CA ASN A 70 -17.61 12.31 5.00
C ASN A 70 -16.72 11.05 4.91
N VAL A 71 -15.79 11.02 3.96
CA VAL A 71 -15.06 9.83 3.56
C VAL A 71 -13.59 10.19 3.46
N ASP A 72 -12.84 9.76 4.47
CA ASP A 72 -11.38 9.81 4.47
C ASP A 72 -10.86 8.86 3.37
N TYR A 73 -10.41 9.42 2.25
CA TYR A 73 -9.90 8.64 1.12
C TYR A 73 -8.69 7.77 1.50
N CYS A 74 -7.87 8.22 2.44
CA CYS A 74 -6.75 7.44 2.93
C CYS A 74 -7.25 6.20 3.70
N ALA A 75 -8.27 6.37 4.56
CA ALA A 75 -8.93 5.27 5.25
C ALA A 75 -9.57 4.28 4.26
N ASN A 76 -10.25 4.80 3.22
CA ASN A 76 -10.81 3.97 2.17
C ASN A 76 -9.76 3.17 1.41
N CYS A 77 -8.67 3.81 1.01
CA CYS A 77 -7.54 3.15 0.37
C CYS A 77 -6.91 2.10 1.31
N PHE A 78 -6.82 2.39 2.60
CA PHE A 78 -6.30 1.48 3.62
C PHE A 78 -7.17 0.23 3.74
N VAL A 79 -8.50 0.37 3.79
CA VAL A 79 -9.42 -0.76 3.77
C VAL A 79 -9.36 -1.53 2.45
N TYR A 80 -9.45 -0.82 1.32
CA TYR A 80 -9.43 -1.41 -0.02
C TYR A 80 -8.20 -2.30 -0.25
N VAL A 81 -7.01 -1.85 0.19
CA VAL A 81 -5.78 -2.65 0.07
C VAL A 81 -5.91 -4.00 0.75
N HIS A 82 -6.59 -4.05 1.90
CA HIS A 82 -6.83 -5.28 2.64
C HIS A 82 -7.95 -6.11 2.01
N GLN A 83 -8.93 -5.51 1.35
CA GLN A 83 -10.01 -6.21 0.65
C GLN A 83 -9.55 -6.93 -0.63
N ASN A 84 -8.43 -6.51 -1.23
CA ASN A 84 -7.92 -7.07 -2.50
C ASN A 84 -7.96 -8.61 -2.61
N PRO A 85 -7.51 -9.41 -1.61
CA PRO A 85 -7.53 -10.86 -1.73
C PRO A 85 -8.94 -11.46 -1.81
N LEU A 86 -9.90 -10.84 -1.09
CA LEU A 86 -11.31 -11.23 -1.12
C LEU A 86 -11.95 -10.79 -2.44
N ASN A 87 -11.75 -9.53 -2.84
CA ASN A 87 -12.29 -8.96 -4.08
C ASN A 87 -11.75 -9.68 -5.33
N ALA A 88 -10.50 -10.17 -5.28
CA ALA A 88 -9.91 -10.98 -6.34
C ALA A 88 -10.36 -12.46 -6.31
N GLY A 89 -11.18 -12.87 -5.35
CA GLY A 89 -11.69 -14.24 -5.22
C GLY A 89 -10.63 -15.26 -4.82
N ILE A 90 -9.50 -14.84 -4.26
CA ILE A 90 -8.38 -15.72 -3.89
C ILE A 90 -8.63 -16.36 -2.52
N VAL A 91 -9.40 -15.68 -1.66
CA VAL A 91 -9.80 -16.18 -0.33
C VAL A 91 -11.27 -15.89 -0.07
N SER A 92 -11.91 -16.73 0.74
CA SER A 92 -13.28 -16.51 1.23
C SER A 92 -13.37 -15.64 2.48
N LYS A 93 -12.23 -15.42 3.14
CA LYS A 93 -12.08 -14.66 4.39
C LYS A 93 -10.72 -13.96 4.37
N LEU A 94 -10.67 -12.70 4.79
CA LEU A 94 -9.44 -11.89 4.78
C LEU A 94 -8.34 -12.48 5.68
N GLU A 95 -8.75 -13.13 6.76
CA GLU A 95 -7.91 -13.88 7.70
C GLU A 95 -7.18 -15.05 7.03
N ASN A 96 -7.66 -15.54 5.89
CA ASN A 96 -7.01 -16.66 5.20
C ASN A 96 -5.82 -16.20 4.35
N TRP A 97 -5.69 -14.90 4.07
CA TRP A 97 -4.60 -14.38 3.25
C TRP A 97 -3.36 -14.02 4.08
N GLU A 98 -2.36 -14.90 4.08
CA GLU A 98 -1.14 -14.75 4.87
C GLU A 98 -0.23 -13.59 4.40
N TYR A 99 -0.30 -13.24 3.12
CA TYR A 99 0.56 -12.25 2.46
C TYR A 99 0.01 -10.81 2.53
N SER A 100 -0.77 -10.50 3.57
CA SER A 100 -1.19 -9.14 3.88
C SER A 100 -0.91 -8.77 5.33
N SER A 101 -0.93 -7.47 5.61
CA SER A 101 -0.94 -6.90 6.95
C SER A 101 -2.28 -7.03 7.67
N PHE A 102 -3.31 -7.62 7.05
CA PHE A 102 -4.65 -7.72 7.62
C PHE A 102 -4.61 -8.36 9.01
N LYS A 103 -3.91 -9.49 9.15
CA LYS A 103 -3.78 -10.19 10.43
C LYS A 103 -3.12 -9.35 11.52
N ASP A 104 -2.15 -8.50 11.16
CA ASP A 104 -1.47 -7.64 12.14
C ASP A 104 -2.41 -6.56 12.65
N PHE A 105 -3.15 -5.91 11.75
CA PHE A 105 -4.13 -4.88 12.10
C PHE A 105 -5.38 -5.45 12.79
N ALA A 106 -5.78 -6.67 12.45
CA ALA A 106 -6.88 -7.38 13.10
C ALA A 106 -6.51 -8.01 14.45
N GLY A 107 -5.25 -7.91 14.89
CA GLY A 107 -4.79 -8.52 16.15
C GLY A 107 -4.70 -10.04 16.13
N LEU A 108 -4.78 -10.66 14.94
CA LEU A 108 -4.67 -12.10 14.73
C LEU A 108 -3.21 -12.57 14.57
N ARG A 109 -2.29 -11.62 14.42
CA ARG A 109 -0.85 -11.83 14.34
C ARG A 109 -0.12 -10.73 15.11
N ASN A 110 0.91 -11.12 15.84
CA ASN A 110 1.80 -10.21 16.57
C ASN A 110 3.02 -9.83 15.71
N GLY A 111 2.79 -9.35 14.49
CA GLY A 111 3.86 -8.86 13.61
C GLY A 111 4.35 -7.48 14.03
N THR A 112 5.62 -7.19 13.71
CA THR A 112 6.30 -5.93 14.07
C THR A 112 6.49 -4.99 12.88
N LEU A 113 6.09 -5.41 11.68
CA LEU A 113 6.34 -4.66 10.44
C LEU A 113 5.41 -3.46 10.27
N CYS A 114 4.17 -3.54 10.78
CA CYS A 114 3.16 -2.51 10.60
C CYS A 114 3.24 -1.45 11.71
N ASN A 115 3.39 -0.18 11.32
CA ASN A 115 3.27 0.93 12.25
C ASN A 115 1.79 1.29 12.46
N LYS A 116 1.20 0.77 13.54
CA LYS A 116 -0.21 0.99 13.90
C LYS A 116 -0.50 2.42 14.32
N GLU A 117 0.49 3.14 14.88
CA GLU A 117 0.34 4.54 15.29
C GLU A 117 0.18 5.46 14.08
N ILE A 118 1.01 5.27 13.04
CA ILE A 118 0.90 6.00 11.77
C ILE A 118 -0.45 5.67 11.10
N ALA A 119 -0.86 4.40 11.08
CA ALA A 119 -2.14 4.02 10.52
C ALA A 119 -3.31 4.66 11.29
N ALA A 120 -3.26 4.70 12.62
CA ALA A 120 -4.29 5.36 13.42
C ALA A 120 -4.36 6.86 13.14
N LYS A 121 -3.20 7.51 12.94
CA LYS A 121 -3.11 8.94 12.67
C LYS A 121 -3.61 9.35 11.28
N PHE A 122 -3.32 8.57 10.25
CA PHE A 122 -3.53 8.98 8.85
C PHE A 122 -4.55 8.14 8.08
N CYS A 123 -4.92 6.96 8.58
CA CYS A 123 -5.85 6.05 7.89
C CYS A 123 -7.09 5.76 8.74
N SER A 124 -7.34 6.56 9.77
CA SER A 124 -8.47 6.39 10.69
C SER A 124 -8.56 4.97 11.31
N TYR A 125 -7.42 4.27 11.41
CA TYR A 125 -7.38 2.91 11.92
C TYR A 125 -7.70 2.84 13.42
N LYS A 126 -8.63 1.96 13.78
CA LYS A 126 -8.95 1.56 15.16
C LYS A 126 -8.98 0.05 15.23
N SER A 127 -8.27 -0.54 16.19
CA SER A 127 -8.19 -2.00 16.32
C SER A 127 -9.55 -2.67 16.52
N GLU A 128 -10.44 -2.00 17.26
CA GLU A 128 -11.77 -2.51 17.62
C GLU A 128 -12.67 -2.68 16.40
N ASP A 129 -12.63 -1.71 15.47
CA ASP A 129 -13.53 -1.65 14.32
C ASP A 129 -12.88 -2.15 13.02
N PHE A 130 -11.54 -2.29 12.97
CA PHE A 130 -10.80 -2.57 11.73
C PHE A 130 -11.34 -3.77 10.94
N MET A 131 -11.57 -4.90 11.62
CA MET A 131 -12.08 -6.10 10.97
C MET A 131 -13.45 -5.83 10.35
N LYS A 132 -14.34 -5.16 11.08
CA LYS A 132 -15.68 -4.80 10.61
C LYS A 132 -15.59 -3.87 9.39
N SER A 133 -14.80 -2.81 9.47
CA SER A 133 -14.60 -1.86 8.37
C SER A 133 -14.09 -2.53 7.10
N CYS A 134 -13.25 -3.58 7.23
CA CYS A 134 -12.76 -4.31 6.06
C CYS A 134 -13.79 -5.21 5.39
N TYR A 135 -14.91 -5.53 6.03
CA TYR A 135 -16.02 -6.27 5.42
C TYR A 135 -17.18 -5.37 4.97
N GLU A 136 -17.11 -4.06 5.25
CA GLU A 136 -18.06 -3.07 4.76
C GLU A 136 -17.74 -2.66 3.32
N GLU A 137 -18.76 -2.19 2.59
CA GLU A 137 -18.58 -1.71 1.22
C GLU A 137 -17.85 -0.37 1.24
N VAL A 138 -16.72 -0.32 0.52
CA VAL A 138 -15.91 0.89 0.41
C VAL A 138 -15.89 1.34 -1.04
N ILE A 139 -16.37 2.55 -1.29
CA ILE A 139 -16.31 3.19 -2.61
C ILE A 139 -14.94 3.86 -2.72
N VAL A 140 -14.08 3.32 -3.58
CA VAL A 140 -12.85 3.99 -4.00
C VAL A 140 -12.96 4.30 -5.48
N ASP A 141 -13.22 5.56 -5.80
CA ASP A 141 -13.19 6.01 -7.19
C ASP A 141 -11.72 6.13 -7.64
N PHE A 142 -11.31 5.19 -8.49
CA PHE A 142 -10.02 5.22 -9.17
C PHE A 142 -10.11 5.75 -10.60
N GLU A 143 -11.32 5.89 -11.16
CA GLU A 143 -11.54 6.23 -12.58
C GLU A 143 -11.19 7.69 -12.89
N ASN A 144 -11.26 8.58 -11.89
CA ASN A 144 -10.93 9.99 -12.08
C ASN A 144 -9.46 10.36 -11.78
N HIS A 145 -8.57 9.40 -11.47
CA HIS A 145 -7.32 9.74 -10.78
C HIS A 145 -6.04 8.92 -11.13
N PHE A 146 -5.98 8.18 -12.24
CA PHE A 146 -4.78 7.42 -12.65
C PHE A 146 -4.48 7.38 -14.16
#